data_AF-A0A2V3WC20-F1
#
_entry.id   AF-A0A2V3WC20-F1
#
_cell.length_a   1.000
_cell.length_b   1.000
_cell.length_c   1.000
_cell.angle_alpha   90.00
_cell.angle_beta   90.00
_cell.angle_gamma   90.00
#
_symmetry.space_group_name_H-M   'P 1'
#
loop_
_entity.id
_entity.type
_entity.pdbx_description
1 polymer ?
#
loop_
_entity_poly.entity_id
_entity_poly.type
_entity_poly.pdbx_seq_one_letter_code
_entity_poly.pdbx_strand_id
1 'polypeptide(L)'
;MLGIQVKKSAGLVTIRWQLSKIEINEADIIDVSSGDSYGGDDKQATRIGTPYGTTDRVVIKTKQDTYILYTSDYQAIKQTIEA
;
A
#
# COMPACT_ATOMS: atom_id res chain seq x y z
N MET A 1 5.30 4.96 -17.20
CA MET A 1 5.62 4.19 -15.98
C MET A 1 4.36 3.49 -15.50
N LEU A 2 4.38 2.16 -15.40
CA LEU A 2 3.28 1.32 -14.89
C LEU A 2 3.37 1.17 -13.36
N GLY A 3 3.50 2.30 -12.65
CA GLY A 3 3.68 2.34 -11.20
C GLY A 3 2.37 2.27 -10.42
N ILE A 4 2.46 2.00 -9.12
CA ILE A 4 1.32 2.13 -8.20
C ILE A 4 1.01 3.62 -8.01
N GLN A 5 -0.25 3.99 -8.14
CA GLN A 5 -0.72 5.33 -7.84
C GLN A 5 -1.56 5.30 -6.56
N VAL A 6 -1.22 6.15 -5.60
CA VAL A 6 -2.00 6.33 -4.37
C VAL A 6 -2.50 7.76 -4.33
N LYS A 7 -3.78 7.93 -4.01
CA LYS A 7 -4.40 9.24 -3.79
C LYS A 7 -5.25 9.19 -2.54
N LYS A 8 -5.12 10.21 -1.70
CA LYS A 8 -5.96 10.44 -0.53
C LYS A 8 -6.94 11.58 -0.85
N SER A 9 -8.23 11.36 -0.65
CA SER A 9 -9.27 12.36 -0.89
C SER A 9 -10.48 12.10 0.00
N ALA A 10 -10.94 13.11 0.71
CA ALA A 10 -12.16 13.05 1.54
C ALA A 10 -12.22 11.85 2.50
N GLY A 11 -11.09 11.50 3.14
CA GLY A 11 -11.02 10.35 4.06
C GLY A 11 -10.95 8.98 3.37
N LEU A 12 -10.74 8.95 2.05
CA LEU A 12 -10.59 7.71 1.28
C LEU A 12 -9.20 7.65 0.65
N VAL A 13 -8.50 6.53 0.87
CA VAL A 13 -7.25 6.19 0.21
C VAL A 13 -7.56 5.30 -0.99
N THR A 14 -7.37 5.84 -2.19
CA THR A 14 -7.52 5.11 -3.45
C THR A 14 -6.16 4.65 -3.96
N ILE A 15 -6.03 3.35 -4.17
CA ILE A 15 -4.85 2.69 -4.72
C ILE A 15 -5.21 2.20 -6.12
N ARG A 16 -4.42 2.59 -7.12
CA ARG A 16 -4.57 2.14 -8.51
C ARG A 16 -3.30 1.48 -8.98
N TRP A 17 -3.47 0.32 -9.61
CA TRP A 17 -2.38 -0.39 -10.25
C TRP A 17 -2.92 -1.16 -11.45
N GLN A 18 -2.37 -0.89 -12.64
CA GLN A 18 -2.88 -1.44 -13.90
C GLN A 18 -4.40 -1.18 -14.03
N LEU A 19 -5.19 -2.25 -14.19
CA LEU A 19 -6.65 -2.20 -14.29
C LEU A 19 -7.34 -2.34 -12.91
N SER A 20 -6.57 -2.55 -11.84
CA SER A 20 -7.10 -2.72 -10.49
C SER A 20 -7.22 -1.37 -9.77
N LYS A 21 -8.33 -1.20 -9.06
CA LYS A 21 -8.60 -0.06 -8.18
C LYS A 21 -9.09 -0.60 -6.84
N ILE A 22 -8.46 -0.15 -5.77
CA ILE A 22 -8.81 -0.49 -4.38
C ILE A 22 -9.07 0.82 -3.64
N GLU A 23 -10.11 0.83 -2.83
CA GLU A 23 -10.51 1.98 -2.02
C GLU A 23 -10.55 1.55 -0.56
N ILE A 24 -9.80 2.26 0.27
CA ILE A 24 -9.68 2.00 1.71
C ILE A 24 -10.16 3.25 2.42
N ASN A 25 -11.03 3.09 3.42
CA ASN A 25 -11.41 4.19 4.28
C ASN A 25 -10.27 4.50 5.24
N GLU A 26 -9.87 5.77 5.35
CA GLU A 26 -8.81 6.22 6.25
C GLU A 26 -9.13 5.87 7.71
N ALA A 27 -10.40 5.93 8.10
CA ALA A 27 -10.85 5.57 9.44
C ALA A 27 -10.65 4.08 9.78
N ASP A 28 -10.39 3.25 8.77
CA ASP A 28 -10.11 1.82 8.94
C ASP A 28 -8.62 1.51 8.92
N ILE A 29 -7.75 2.46 8.55
CA ILE A 29 -6.30 2.31 8.59
C ILE A 29 -5.84 2.41 10.04
N ILE A 30 -5.16 1.36 10.51
CA ILE A 30 -4.61 1.28 11.86
C ILE A 30 -3.13 1.65 11.86
N ASP A 31 -2.40 1.24 10.83
CA ASP A 31 -0.94 1.41 10.76
C ASP A 31 -0.46 1.46 9.30
N VAL A 32 0.59 2.26 9.05
CA VAL A 32 1.27 2.38 7.76
C VAL A 32 2.77 2.32 7.98
N SER A 33 3.41 1.26 7.51
CA SER A 33 4.84 1.02 7.72
C SER A 33 5.58 0.68 6.43
N SER A 34 6.89 0.92 6.41
CA SER A 34 7.78 0.43 5.35
C SER A 34 8.23 -0.99 5.71
N GLY A 35 7.95 -1.95 4.83
CA GLY A 35 8.22 -3.37 5.11
C GLY A 35 9.63 -3.78 4.71
N ASP A 36 10.50 -4.04 5.68
CA ASP A 36 11.89 -4.50 5.45
C ASP A 36 12.02 -6.00 5.15
N SER A 37 11.00 -6.82 5.46
CA SER A 37 11.07 -8.27 5.31
C SER A 37 10.33 -8.77 4.06
N TYR A 38 11.05 -9.50 3.21
CA TYR A 38 10.58 -10.03 1.92
C TYR A 38 9.33 -10.93 2.02
N GLY A 39 8.97 -11.42 3.20
CA GLY A 39 7.78 -12.26 3.42
C GLY A 39 6.47 -11.51 3.71
N GLY A 40 6.54 -10.37 4.41
CA GLY A 40 5.39 -9.80 5.10
C GLY A 40 4.87 -10.75 6.21
N ASP A 41 4.61 -10.25 7.40
CA ASP A 41 4.13 -11.09 8.52
C ASP A 41 2.74 -11.72 8.24
N ASP A 42 1.99 -11.12 7.33
CA ASP A 42 0.62 -11.56 7.01
C ASP A 42 0.58 -12.30 5.66
N LYS A 43 0.39 -13.63 5.76
CA LYS A 43 0.25 -14.51 4.59
C LYS A 43 -1.01 -14.18 3.78
N GLN A 44 -2.05 -13.66 4.41
CA GLN A 44 -3.33 -13.33 3.77
C GLN A 44 -3.36 -11.92 3.20
N ALA A 45 -2.27 -11.14 3.34
CA ALA A 45 -2.23 -9.79 2.83
C ALA A 45 -2.46 -9.68 1.32
N THR A 46 -3.25 -8.70 0.92
CA THR A 46 -3.47 -8.33 -0.48
C THR A 46 -2.22 -7.64 -1.01
N ARG A 47 -1.58 -8.28 -1.99
CA ARG A 47 -0.31 -7.85 -2.59
C ARG A 47 -0.57 -7.13 -3.91
N ILE A 48 -0.13 -5.89 -4.02
CA ILE A 48 -0.39 -5.01 -5.17
C ILE A 48 0.93 -4.48 -5.70
N GLY A 49 1.15 -4.57 -7.01
CA GLY A 49 2.43 -4.25 -7.62
C GLY A 49 3.20 -5.50 -8.03
N THR A 50 4.33 -5.27 -8.67
CA THR A 50 5.22 -6.35 -9.10
C THR A 50 6.24 -6.62 -7.99
N PRO A 51 6.26 -7.81 -7.38
CA PRO A 51 7.24 -8.16 -6.36
C PRO A 51 8.60 -8.37 -7.02
N TYR A 52 9.44 -7.34 -7.08
CA TYR A 52 10.85 -7.52 -7.41
C TYR A 52 11.65 -7.72 -6.12
N GLY A 53 12.71 -8.52 -6.21
CA GLY A 53 13.55 -8.98 -5.09
C GLY A 53 13.98 -7.88 -4.11
N THR A 54 14.20 -6.67 -4.62
CA THR A 54 14.76 -5.53 -3.89
C THR A 54 13.84 -4.31 -3.85
N THR A 55 12.58 -4.44 -4.29
CA THR A 55 11.66 -3.29 -4.29
C THR A 55 11.10 -3.06 -2.90
N ASP A 56 11.20 -1.81 -2.46
CA ASP A 56 10.64 -1.33 -1.21
C ASP A 56 9.12 -1.58 -1.15
N ARG A 57 8.61 -1.60 0.09
CA ARG A 57 7.22 -1.97 0.35
C ARG A 57 6.56 -1.00 1.30
N VAL A 58 5.31 -0.68 1.02
CA VAL A 58 4.41 -0.01 1.96
C VAL A 58 3.38 -1.02 2.45
N VAL A 59 3.33 -1.24 3.75
CA VAL A 59 2.35 -2.09 4.42
C VAL A 59 1.29 -1.18 5.02
N ILE A 60 0.05 -1.35 4.58
CA ILE A 60 -1.13 -0.65 5.11
C ILE A 60 -1.95 -1.69 5.86
N LYS A 61 -2.01 -1.58 7.18
CA LYS A 61 -2.87 -2.43 8.01
C LYS A 61 -4.19 -1.73 8.24
N THR A 62 -5.28 -2.42 7.93
CA THR A 62 -6.63 -1.96 8.26
C THR A 62 -7.26 -2.87 9.31
N LYS A 63 -8.45 -2.51 9.79
CA LYS A 63 -9.21 -3.34 10.73
C LYS A 63 -9.54 -4.74 10.23
N GLN A 64 -9.61 -4.93 8.91
CA GLN A 64 -10.10 -6.16 8.28
C GLN A 64 -9.01 -6.85 7.46
N ASP A 65 -8.21 -6.08 6.72
CA ASP A 65 -7.22 -6.58 5.79
C ASP A 65 -5.87 -5.87 5.90
N THR A 66 -4.82 -6.57 5.49
CA THR A 66 -3.48 -6.00 5.29
C THR A 66 -3.22 -5.84 3.79
N TYR A 67 -2.75 -4.67 3.36
CA TYR A 67 -2.34 -4.41 1.99
C TYR A 67 -0.83 -4.19 1.92
N ILE A 68 -0.16 -4.82 0.96
CA ILE A 68 1.27 -4.66 0.72
C ILE A 68 1.46 -4.12 -0.70
N LEU A 69 2.02 -2.91 -0.79
CA LEU A 69 2.33 -2.22 -2.04
C LEU A 69 3.79 -2.40 -2.39
N TYR A 70 4.10 -2.96 -3.55
CA TYR A 70 5.45 -3.07 -4.09
C TYR A 70 5.77 -1.85 -4.95
N THR A 71 6.58 -0.94 -4.45
CA THR A 71 6.86 0.34 -5.10
C THR A 71 8.27 0.84 -4.79
N SER A 72 8.95 1.43 -5.77
CA SER A 72 10.18 2.21 -5.54
C SER A 72 9.92 3.55 -4.85
N ASP A 73 8.67 4.03 -4.93
CA ASP A 73 8.28 5.38 -4.49
C ASP A 73 7.61 5.32 -3.11
N TYR A 74 8.05 4.39 -2.25
CA TYR A 74 7.41 4.07 -0.98
C TYR A 74 7.29 5.29 -0.06
N GLN A 75 8.31 6.17 -0.05
CA GLN A 75 8.31 7.42 0.72
C GLN A 75 7.17 8.35 0.30
N ALA A 76 6.98 8.56 -1.00
CA ALA A 76 5.94 9.43 -1.53
C ALA A 76 4.54 8.87 -1.25
N ILE A 77 4.38 7.55 -1.36
CA ILE A 77 3.12 6.89 -1.02
C ILE A 77 2.81 7.01 0.48
N LYS A 78 3.80 6.75 1.34
CA LYS A 78 3.62 6.84 2.79
C LYS A 78 3.24 8.28 3.20
N GLN A 79 3.96 9.27 2.68
CA GLN A 79 3.64 10.68 2.91
C GLN A 79 2.21 11.04 2.45
N THR A 80 1.74 10.49 1.33
CA THR A 80 0.38 10.75 0.82
C THR A 80 -0.71 10.19 1.74
N ILE A 81 -0.44 9.08 2.42
CA ILE A 81 -1.40 8.44 3.32
C ILE A 81 -1.40 9.12 4.69
N GLU A 82 -0.22 9.52 5.18
CA GLU A 82 -0.04 10.18 6.47
C GLU A 82 -0.37 11.68 6.47
N ALA A 83 -0.33 12.35 5.31
CA ALA A 83 -0.70 13.77 5.15
C ALA A 83 -2.18 14.04 5.36
#